data_AF-A0A2W6D4D5-F1
#
_entry.id   AF-A0A2W6D4D5-F1
#
_cell.length_a   1.000
_cell.length_b   1.000
_cell.length_c   1.000
_cell.angle_alpha   90.00
_cell.angle_beta   90.00
_cell.angle_gamma   90.00
#
_symmetry.space_group_name_H-M   'P 1'
#
loop_
_entity.id
_entity.type
_entity.pdbx_description
1 polymer ?
#
loop_
_entity_poly.entity_id
_entity_poly.type
_entity_poly.pdbx_seq_one_letter_code
_entity_poly.pdbx_strand_id
1 'polypeptide(L)'
;LHNATEGFGITAPLAGGDERPSWLFLLTMGLIGGGPTFAGTLIGHSVTSAPVSVAFLTLAAGSILYVVVQLIGVGLKGRKELLGWGLMIGLTAGFATDLIISAAGV
;
A
#
# COMPACT_ATOMS: atom_id res chain seq x y z
N LEU A 1 0.10 -7.23 3.00
CA LEU A 1 -0.62 -6.73 4.20
C LEU A 1 -1.04 -5.26 4.05
N HIS A 2 -0.14 -4.34 3.68
CA HIS A 2 -0.46 -2.90 3.61
C HIS A 2 -1.56 -2.52 2.59
N ASN A 3 -1.58 -3.09 1.37
CA ASN A 3 -2.65 -2.81 0.39
C ASN A 3 -4.07 -3.07 0.91
N ALA A 4 -4.24 -4.14 1.70
CA ALA A 4 -5.55 -4.46 2.29
C ALA A 4 -5.97 -3.42 3.34
N THR A 5 -5.01 -2.96 4.16
CA THR A 5 -5.27 -1.93 5.18
C THR A 5 -5.45 -0.53 4.58
N GLU A 6 -4.79 -0.22 3.46
CA GLU A 6 -5.01 1.01 2.68
C GLU A 6 -6.43 1.06 2.09
N GLY A 7 -6.97 -0.10 1.71
CA GLY A 7 -8.35 -0.24 1.26
C GLY A 7 -9.38 0.27 2.27
N PHE A 8 -9.14 0.12 3.58
CA PHE A 8 -10.01 0.70 4.62
C PHE A 8 -9.96 2.23 4.60
N GLY A 9 -8.78 2.83 4.44
CA GLY A 9 -8.65 4.29 4.33
C GLY A 9 -9.34 4.86 3.08
N ILE A 10 -9.25 4.15 1.96
CA ILE A 10 -9.89 4.53 0.69
C ILE A 10 -11.42 4.43 0.80
N THR A 11 -11.93 3.37 1.43
CA THR A 11 -13.37 3.10 1.52
C THR A 11 -14.05 3.80 2.70
N ALA A 12 -13.32 4.22 3.73
CA ALA A 12 -13.88 4.85 4.92
C ALA A 12 -14.81 6.05 4.62
N PRO A 13 -14.47 6.99 3.71
CA PRO A 13 -15.38 8.07 3.34
C PRO A 13 -16.66 7.60 2.64
N LEU A 14 -16.58 6.49 1.89
CA LEU A 14 -17.72 5.91 1.16
C LEU A 14 -18.71 5.19 2.09
N ALA A 15 -18.26 4.76 3.26
CA ALA A 15 -19.09 4.04 4.23
C ALA A 15 -19.95 4.98 5.10
N GLY A 16 -19.60 6.28 5.17
CA GLY A 16 -20.26 7.26 6.03
C GLY A 16 -21.33 8.13 5.36
N GLY A 17 -21.59 7.95 4.06
CA GLY A 17 -22.59 8.71 3.31
C GLY A 17 -23.97 8.04 3.28
N ASP A 18 -25.01 8.83 2.99
CA ASP A 18 -26.39 8.34 2.85
C ASP A 18 -26.56 7.42 1.62
N GLU A 19 -25.72 7.60 0.61
CA GLU A 19 -25.79 6.90 -0.66
C GLU A 19 -24.75 5.78 -0.74
N ARG A 20 -25.22 4.55 -0.94
CA ARG A 20 -24.35 3.36 -0.96
C ARG A 20 -23.62 3.26 -2.30
N PRO A 21 -22.30 3.04 -2.31
CA PRO A 21 -21.56 2.84 -3.56
C PRO A 21 -22.05 1.59 -4.29
N SER A 22 -22.16 1.66 -5.61
CA SER A 22 -22.58 0.52 -6.42
C SER A 22 -21.47 -0.55 -6.47
N TRP A 23 -21.86 -1.82 -6.63
CA TRP A 23 -20.92 -2.92 -6.79
C TRP A 23 -20.00 -2.74 -8.00
N LEU A 24 -20.53 -2.18 -9.10
CA LEU A 24 -19.74 -1.88 -10.29
C LEU A 24 -18.65 -0.84 -10.00
N PHE A 25 -18.99 0.21 -9.25
CA PHE A 25 -18.02 1.22 -8.83
C PHE A 25 -16.91 0.61 -7.97
N LEU A 26 -17.28 -0.17 -6.94
CA LEU A 26 -16.31 -0.82 -6.06
C LEU A 26 -15.38 -1.78 -6.81
N LEU A 27 -15.94 -2.58 -7.73
CA LEU A 27 -15.16 -3.49 -8.56
C LEU A 27 -14.22 -2.73 -9.50
N THR A 28 -14.69 -1.62 -10.09
CA THR A 28 -13.87 -0.76 -10.96
C THR A 28 -12.71 -0.13 -10.18
N MET A 29 -12.96 0.42 -9.00
CA MET A 29 -11.91 0.96 -8.14
C MET A 29 -10.92 -0.13 -7.70
N GLY A 30 -11.41 -1.32 -7.36
CA GLY A 30 -10.58 -2.48 -7.06
C GLY A 30 -9.70 -2.91 -8.25
N LEU A 31 -10.24 -2.89 -9.48
CA LEU A 31 -9.47 -3.18 -10.70
C LEU A 31 -8.43 -2.09 -11.00
N ILE A 32 -8.73 -0.82 -10.75
CA ILE A 32 -7.74 0.25 -10.93
C ILE A 32 -6.61 0.12 -9.90
N GLY A 33 -6.94 -0.20 -8.65
CA GLY A 33 -5.95 -0.37 -7.59
C GLY A 33 -5.12 -1.65 -7.73
N GLY A 34 -5.74 -2.78 -8.09
CA GLY A 34 -5.10 -4.10 -8.10
C GLY A 34 -4.73 -4.65 -9.48
N GLY A 35 -5.42 -4.24 -10.54
CA GLY A 35 -5.21 -4.71 -11.91
C GLY A 35 -3.79 -4.44 -12.43
N PRO A 36 -3.26 -3.21 -12.30
CA PRO A 36 -1.87 -2.93 -12.67
C PRO A 36 -0.85 -3.77 -11.90
N THR A 37 -1.07 -4.02 -10.60
CA THR A 37 -0.21 -4.89 -9.79
C THR A 37 -0.24 -6.33 -10.32
N PHE A 38 -1.44 -6.87 -10.58
CA PHE A 38 -1.61 -8.21 -11.10
C PHE A 38 -0.92 -8.38 -12.47
N ALA A 39 -1.16 -7.45 -13.40
CA ALA A 39 -0.50 -7.46 -14.71
C ALA A 39 1.02 -7.32 -14.58
N GLY A 40 1.48 -6.43 -13.70
CA GLY A 40 2.89 -6.23 -13.39
C GLY A 40 3.57 -7.49 -12.86
N THR A 41 2.89 -8.28 -12.01
CA THR A 41 3.41 -9.58 -11.53
C THR A 41 3.55 -10.60 -12.65
N LEU A 42 2.54 -10.72 -13.52
CA LEU A 42 2.59 -11.66 -14.65
C LEU A 42 3.74 -11.33 -15.60
N ILE A 43 3.93 -10.05 -15.93
CA ILE A 43 5.02 -9.60 -16.80
C ILE A 43 6.36 -9.74 -16.08
N GLY A 44 6.45 -9.25 -14.85
CA GLY A 44 7.67 -9.25 -14.04
C GLY A 44 8.23 -10.64 -13.76
N HIS A 45 7.36 -11.67 -13.67
CA HIS A 45 7.80 -13.06 -13.53
C HIS A 45 8.69 -13.53 -14.70
N SER A 46 8.48 -12.99 -15.90
CA SER A 46 9.27 -13.34 -17.09
C SER A 46 10.58 -12.55 -17.22
N VAL A 47 10.78 -11.49 -16.43
CA VAL A 47 11.95 -10.60 -16.50
C VAL A 47 13.04 -11.09 -15.56
N THR A 48 14.21 -11.47 -16.11
CA THR A 48 15.35 -12.02 -15.34
C THR A 48 16.54 -11.07 -15.24
N SER A 49 16.47 -9.88 -15.85
CA SER A 49 17.57 -8.93 -15.91
C SER A 49 17.73 -8.15 -14.61
N ALA A 50 18.84 -8.39 -13.89
CA ALA A 50 19.12 -7.72 -12.61
C ALA A 50 19.13 -6.18 -12.69
N PRO A 51 19.75 -5.52 -13.69
CA PRO A 51 19.68 -4.07 -13.81
C PRO A 51 18.24 -3.54 -13.97
N VAL A 52 17.41 -4.25 -14.73
CA VAL A 52 16.00 -3.87 -14.93
C VAL A 52 15.24 -4.02 -13.62
N SER A 53 15.42 -5.14 -12.90
CA SER A 53 14.80 -5.35 -11.59
C SER A 53 15.20 -4.25 -10.60
N VAL A 54 16.49 -3.91 -10.51
CA VAL A 54 16.97 -2.82 -9.63
C VAL A 54 16.35 -1.48 -10.02
N ALA A 55 16.27 -1.15 -11.31
CA ALA A 55 15.67 0.10 -11.77
C ALA A 55 14.19 0.21 -11.35
N PHE A 56 13.38 -0.84 -11.58
CA PHE A 56 11.96 -0.84 -11.21
C PHE A 56 11.74 -0.89 -9.69
N LEU A 57 12.55 -1.66 -8.95
CA LEU A 57 12.47 -1.70 -7.48
C LEU A 57 12.84 -0.35 -6.86
N THR A 58 13.86 0.32 -7.38
CA THR A 58 14.28 1.65 -6.91
C THR A 58 13.21 2.70 -7.23
N LEU A 59 12.63 2.65 -8.43
CA LEU A 59 11.50 3.50 -8.82
C LEU A 59 10.30 3.29 -7.89
N ALA A 60 9.96 2.02 -7.60
CA ALA A 60 8.85 1.67 -6.72
C ALA A 60 9.08 2.17 -5.28
N ALA A 61 10.30 2.00 -4.75
CA ALA A 61 10.68 2.51 -3.43
C ALA A 61 10.53 4.05 -3.35
N GLY A 62 11.02 4.77 -4.37
CA GLY A 62 10.86 6.22 -4.45
C GLY A 62 9.40 6.68 -4.57
N SER A 63 8.60 5.95 -5.35
CA SER A 63 7.16 6.23 -5.51
C SER A 63 6.39 6.08 -4.20
N ILE A 64 6.60 4.98 -3.46
CA ILE A 64 5.97 4.76 -2.16
C ILE A 64 6.41 5.82 -1.16
N LEU A 65 7.70 6.16 -1.12
CA LEU A 65 8.21 7.20 -0.23
C LEU A 65 7.53 8.55 -0.50
N TYR A 66 7.38 8.94 -1.76
CA TYR A 66 6.65 10.15 -2.14
C TYR A 66 5.21 10.14 -1.61
N VAL A 67 4.47 9.05 -1.85
CA VAL A 67 3.07 8.92 -1.40
C VAL A 67 2.99 8.97 0.13
N VAL A 68 3.85 8.26 0.86
CA VAL A 68 3.88 8.27 2.33
C VAL A 68 4.11 9.67 2.88
N VAL A 69 5.05 10.44 2.31
CA VAL A 69 5.29 11.83 2.72
C VAL A 69 4.05 12.70 2.51
N GLN A 70 3.36 12.54 1.37
CA GLN A 70 2.09 13.26 1.12
C GLN A 70 1.00 12.86 2.12
N LEU A 71 0.85 11.56 2.42
CA LEU A 71 -0.14 11.06 3.38
C LEU A 71 0.14 11.51 4.80
N ILE A 72 1.41 11.56 5.23
CA ILE A 72 1.79 12.16 6.52
C ILE A 72 1.41 13.63 6.54
N GLY A 73 1.69 14.38 5.47
CA GLY A 73 1.30 15.79 5.35
C GLY A 73 -0.20 16.02 5.49
N VAL A 74 -1.03 15.13 4.91
CA VAL A 74 -2.49 15.15 5.09
C VAL A 74 -2.88 14.75 6.51
N GLY A 75 -2.33 13.65 7.05
CA GLY A 75 -2.66 13.12 8.36
C GLY A 75 -2.32 14.07 9.52
N LEU A 76 -1.27 14.88 9.36
CA LEU A 76 -0.88 15.91 10.33
C LEU A 76 -1.94 17.02 10.51
N LYS A 77 -2.86 17.18 9.56
CA LYS A 77 -4.02 18.08 9.68
C LYS A 77 -5.13 17.49 10.56
N GLY A 78 -5.09 16.19 10.84
CA GLY A 78 -6.02 15.48 11.71
C GLY A 78 -5.47 15.28 13.13
N ARG A 79 -5.71 14.09 13.70
CA ARG A 79 -5.27 13.72 15.06
C ARG A 79 -3.82 13.23 15.06
N LYS A 80 -2.88 14.16 15.28
CA LYS A 80 -1.43 13.91 15.25
C LYS A 80 -0.96 12.75 16.14
N GLU A 81 -1.54 12.59 17.33
CA GLU A 81 -1.20 11.49 18.23
C GLU A 81 -1.58 10.11 17.65
N LEU A 82 -2.77 10.00 17.03
CA LEU A 82 -3.20 8.76 16.38
C LEU A 82 -2.33 8.44 15.17
N LEU A 83 -1.92 9.46 14.40
CA LEU A 83 -0.95 9.29 13.32
C LEU A 83 0.39 8.77 13.84
N GLY A 84 0.90 9.34 14.94
CA GLY A 84 2.15 8.89 15.57
C GLY A 84 2.10 7.43 16.02
N TRP A 85 1.03 7.05 16.74
CA TRP A 85 0.81 5.66 17.16
C TRP A 85 0.63 4.72 15.97
N GLY A 86 -0.16 5.13 14.96
CA GLY A 86 -0.36 4.34 13.75
C GLY A 86 0.94 4.11 13.00
N LEU A 87 1.81 5.13 12.89
CA LEU A 87 3.12 5.01 12.25
C LEU A 87 4.04 4.06 13.04
N MET A 88 4.10 4.19 14.36
CA MET A 88 4.89 3.30 15.21
C MET A 88 4.44 1.85 15.09
N ILE A 89 3.13 1.58 15.23
CA ILE A 89 2.58 0.23 15.13
C ILE A 89 2.83 -0.35 13.73
N GLY A 90 2.56 0.42 12.68
CA GLY A 90 2.76 -0.03 11.30
C GLY A 90 4.23 -0.35 11.00
N LEU A 91 5.15 0.50 11.43
CA LEU A 91 6.59 0.29 11.24
C LEU A 91 7.08 -0.94 12.03
N THR A 92 6.69 -1.07 13.30
CA THR A 92 7.03 -2.22 14.13
C THR A 92 6.46 -3.51 13.54
N ALA A 93 5.21 -3.50 13.06
CA ALA A 93 4.62 -4.66 12.40
C ALA A 93 5.41 -5.05 11.13
N GLY A 94 5.79 -4.07 10.31
CA GLY A 94 6.63 -4.31 9.12
C GLY A 94 7.96 -4.98 9.47
N PHE A 95 8.73 -4.40 10.39
CA PHE A 95 9.99 -5.00 10.84
C PHE A 95 9.79 -6.37 11.50
N ALA A 96 8.75 -6.54 12.31
CA ALA A 96 8.46 -7.82 12.94
C ALA A 96 8.17 -8.89 11.89
N THR A 97 7.40 -8.58 10.83
CA THR A 97 7.16 -9.54 9.75
C THR A 97 8.44 -9.90 8.99
N ASP A 98 9.32 -8.93 8.73
CA ASP A 98 10.61 -9.18 8.08
C ASP A 98 11.56 -10.04 8.94
N LEU A 99 11.61 -9.76 10.25
CA LEU A 99 12.39 -10.55 11.20
C LEU A 99 11.87 -11.99 11.31
N ILE A 100 10.56 -12.20 11.28
CA ILE A 100 9.97 -13.55 11.28
C ILE A 100 10.35 -14.31 10.02
N ILE A 101 10.29 -13.67 8.84
CA ILE A 101 10.69 -14.30 7.56
C ILE A 101 12.18 -14.64 7.59
N SER A 102 13.01 -13.69 8.01
CA SER A 102 14.46 -13.88 8.14
C SER A 102 14.82 -15.01 9.11
N ALA A 103 14.14 -15.10 10.26
CA ALA A 103 14.32 -16.16 11.24
C ALA A 103 13.85 -17.53 10.75
N ALA A 104 12.86 -17.56 9.84
CA ALA A 104 12.39 -18.79 9.19
C ALA A 104 13.38 -19.32 8.13
N GLY A 105 14.39 -18.52 7.75
CA GLY A 105 15.43 -18.91 6.79
C GLY A 105 14.95 -18.93 5.34
N VAL A 106 13.95 -18.12 5.01
CA VAL A 106 13.38 -17.97 3.66
C VAL A 106 13.68 -16.58 3.11
#